data_AF-A0A3M1G9C8-F1
#
_entry.id   AF-A0A3M1G9C8-F1
#
_cell.length_a   1.000
_cell.length_b   1.000
_cell.length_c   1.000
_cell.angle_alpha   90.00
_cell.angle_beta   90.00
_cell.angle_gamma   90.00
#
_symmetry.space_group_name_H-M   'P 1'
#
loop_
_entity.id
_entity.type
_entity.pdbx_description
1 polymer ?
#
loop_
_entity_poly.entity_id
_entity_poly.type
_entity_poly.pdbx_seq_one_letter_code
_entity_poly.pdbx_strand_id
1 'polypeptide(L)'
;ARLLGPQHVVTVCTDDYHRYNRRQRKELGISALHPDCNYMDIMEQHLRLLRQNEPILKPIYNHSTGDFDPPEYIQPAPFVIVEGLLALSTPALRNNFDVKVYLDPPEELRYKWKIKRDTAKRGYTEDQVLEALRKREPDSAEFIRPQKSYADIVVRFYPPEDHAEETGSHLNVNLILRSTLAHPDMSDILAAQNGANPPVRLDIRRDSGRLAEIVDIAGSINSETAARLESIIWRHLKDDLPLLGELASGQVGRFVDGTVEQHSHPLALTQLLITYHLIAGKARIRRELNVTR
;
A
#
# COMPACT_ATOMS: atom_id res chain seq x y z
N ALA A 1 -6.08 -0.24 8.25
CA ALA A 1 -7.10 -0.94 9.07
C ALA A 1 -6.89 -0.71 10.57
N ARG A 2 -5.85 -1.28 11.19
CA ARG A 2 -5.60 -1.13 12.65
C ARG A 2 -5.57 0.33 13.11
N LEU A 3 -4.80 1.17 12.40
CA LEU A 3 -4.69 2.60 12.67
C LEU A 3 -5.97 3.43 12.44
N LEU A 4 -7.01 2.87 11.83
CA LEU A 4 -8.26 3.58 11.56
C LEU A 4 -9.41 3.06 12.44
N GLY A 5 -9.13 2.07 13.31
CA GLY A 5 -10.14 1.27 13.98
C GLY A 5 -10.69 0.18 13.03
N PRO A 6 -10.44 -1.11 13.27
CA PRO A 6 -10.91 -2.19 12.40
C PRO A 6 -12.43 -2.14 12.10
N GLN A 7 -13.24 -1.68 13.05
CA GLN A 7 -14.69 -1.51 12.91
C GLN A 7 -15.10 -0.42 11.90
N HIS A 8 -14.18 0.46 11.50
CA HIS A 8 -14.43 1.52 10.53
C HIS A 8 -13.87 1.21 9.15
N VAL A 9 -13.29 0.02 8.96
CA VAL A 9 -12.57 -0.36 7.75
C VAL A 9 -13.14 -1.66 7.18
N VAL A 10 -13.39 -1.65 5.88
CA VAL A 10 -13.60 -2.85 5.08
C VAL A 10 -12.41 -3.01 4.15
N THR A 11 -11.86 -4.23 4.08
CA THR A 11 -10.77 -4.56 3.16
C THR A 11 -11.31 -5.42 2.02
N VAL A 12 -10.94 -5.09 0.79
CA VAL A 12 -11.26 -5.87 -0.41
C VAL A 12 -9.95 -6.29 -1.07
N CYS A 13 -9.69 -7.59 -1.13
CA CYS A 13 -8.56 -8.14 -1.87
C CYS A 13 -8.96 -8.33 -3.34
N THR A 14 -8.16 -7.84 -4.29
CA THR A 14 -8.48 -8.02 -5.72
C THR A 14 -8.30 -9.46 -6.18
N ASP A 15 -7.51 -10.28 -5.46
CA ASP A 15 -7.31 -11.69 -5.79
C ASP A 15 -8.61 -12.49 -5.63
N ASP A 16 -9.58 -12.00 -4.84
CA ASP A 16 -10.92 -12.59 -4.73
C ASP A 16 -11.67 -12.61 -6.09
N TYR A 17 -11.29 -11.73 -7.02
CA TYR A 17 -11.91 -11.60 -8.34
C TYR A 17 -11.21 -12.41 -9.42
N HIS A 18 -10.35 -13.37 -9.06
CA HIS A 18 -9.81 -14.30 -10.04
C HIS A 18 -10.92 -15.07 -10.76
N ARG A 19 -10.79 -15.18 -12.09
CA ARG A 19 -11.69 -15.95 -12.95
C ARG A 19 -11.44 -17.45 -12.87
N TYR A 20 -10.19 -17.83 -12.63
CA TYR A 20 -9.71 -19.20 -12.66
C TYR A 20 -8.97 -19.52 -11.38
N ASN A 21 -9.20 -20.71 -10.84
CA ASN A 21 -8.45 -21.21 -9.69
C ASN A 21 -7.00 -21.58 -10.06
N ARG A 22 -6.16 -21.91 -9.06
CA ARG A 22 -4.73 -22.14 -9.28
C ARG A 22 -4.45 -23.26 -10.29
N ARG A 23 -5.27 -24.31 -10.32
CA ARG A 23 -5.13 -25.44 -11.25
C ARG A 23 -5.49 -25.00 -12.67
N GLN A 24 -6.65 -24.38 -12.85
CA GLN A 24 -7.13 -23.89 -14.14
C GLN A 24 -6.15 -22.91 -14.79
N ARG A 25 -5.60 -21.96 -14.01
CA ARG A 25 -4.57 -21.03 -14.51
C ARG A 25 -3.34 -21.74 -15.07
N LYS A 26 -2.90 -22.81 -14.40
CA LYS A 26 -1.77 -23.63 -14.86
C LYS A 26 -2.08 -24.36 -16.15
N GLU A 27 -3.28 -24.92 -16.29
CA GLU A 27 -3.74 -25.62 -17.50
C GLU A 27 -3.88 -24.68 -18.70
N LEU A 28 -4.35 -23.45 -18.46
CA LEU A 28 -4.52 -22.42 -19.48
C LEU A 28 -3.22 -21.66 -19.82
N GLY A 29 -2.18 -21.80 -19.00
CA GLY A 29 -0.95 -21.02 -19.15
C GLY A 29 -1.11 -19.52 -18.91
N ILE A 30 -2.17 -19.08 -18.23
CA ILE A 30 -2.46 -17.67 -17.94
C ILE A 30 -2.04 -17.31 -16.52
N SER A 31 -1.37 -16.17 -16.34
CA SER A 31 -0.99 -15.70 -15.02
C SER A 31 -2.10 -14.92 -14.34
N ALA A 32 -2.07 -14.88 -13.00
CA ALA A 32 -2.99 -14.06 -12.21
C ALA A 32 -2.79 -12.54 -12.42
N LEU A 33 -1.67 -12.13 -13.03
CA LEU A 33 -1.37 -10.74 -13.34
C LEU A 33 -2.11 -10.26 -14.61
N HIS A 34 -2.50 -11.18 -15.49
CA HIS A 34 -3.20 -10.86 -16.73
C HIS A 34 -4.65 -10.44 -16.44
N PRO A 35 -5.15 -9.31 -16.98
CA PRO A 35 -6.53 -8.87 -16.77
C PRO A 35 -7.59 -9.93 -17.11
N ASP A 36 -7.44 -10.67 -18.20
CA ASP A 36 -8.37 -11.77 -18.58
C ASP A 36 -8.45 -12.93 -17.58
N CYS A 37 -7.50 -13.02 -16.65
CA CYS A 37 -7.54 -13.97 -15.54
C CYS A 37 -8.41 -13.47 -14.36
N ASN A 38 -9.02 -12.30 -14.48
CA ASN A 38 -9.75 -11.61 -13.42
C ASN A 38 -11.10 -11.10 -13.96
N TYR A 39 -12.12 -11.12 -13.10
CA TYR A 39 -13.41 -10.47 -13.37
C TYR A 39 -13.30 -8.97 -13.12
N MET A 40 -12.65 -8.26 -14.05
CA MET A 40 -12.39 -6.83 -13.96
C MET A 40 -13.68 -5.99 -13.89
N ASP A 41 -14.69 -6.39 -14.66
CA ASP A 41 -16.02 -5.80 -14.70
C ASP A 41 -16.77 -5.94 -13.35
N ILE A 42 -16.73 -7.12 -12.74
CA ILE A 42 -17.33 -7.36 -11.42
C ILE A 42 -16.60 -6.56 -10.35
N MET A 43 -15.26 -6.49 -10.42
CA MET A 43 -14.46 -5.66 -9.51
C MET A 43 -14.86 -4.19 -9.62
N GLU A 44 -14.94 -3.65 -10.84
CA GLU A 44 -15.38 -2.28 -11.11
C GLU A 44 -16.78 -1.99 -10.56
N GLN A 45 -17.72 -2.90 -10.80
CA GLN A 45 -19.08 -2.80 -10.26
C GLN A 45 -19.07 -2.77 -8.74
N HIS A 46 -18.38 -3.71 -8.08
CA HIS A 46 -18.36 -3.81 -6.63
C HIS A 46 -17.73 -2.58 -5.97
N LEU A 47 -16.63 -2.06 -6.52
CA LEU A 47 -16.02 -0.84 -5.98
C LEU A 47 -16.91 0.38 -6.16
N ARG A 48 -17.64 0.47 -7.27
CA ARG A 48 -18.64 1.53 -7.49
C ARG A 48 -19.78 1.44 -6.47
N LEU A 49 -20.32 0.25 -6.22
CA LEU A 49 -21.38 0.02 -5.23
C LEU A 49 -20.93 0.43 -3.82
N LEU A 50 -19.73 -0.02 -3.40
CA LEU A 50 -19.18 0.36 -2.10
C LEU A 50 -18.97 1.87 -1.98
N ARG A 51 -18.49 2.54 -3.04
CA ARG A 51 -18.38 4.01 -3.08
C ARG A 51 -19.73 4.72 -2.98
N GLN A 52 -20.79 4.11 -3.50
CA GLN A 52 -22.17 4.58 -3.41
C GLN A 52 -22.85 4.19 -2.08
N ASN A 53 -22.09 3.61 -1.15
CA ASN A 53 -22.58 3.14 0.13
C ASN A 53 -23.66 2.04 0.00
N GLU A 54 -23.49 1.18 -1.02
CA GLU A 54 -24.29 -0.02 -1.25
C GLU A 54 -23.49 -1.29 -0.92
N PRO A 55 -24.13 -2.34 -0.36
CA PRO A 55 -23.45 -3.58 -0.02
C PRO A 55 -23.18 -4.45 -1.24
N ILE A 56 -22.22 -5.38 -1.10
CA ILE A 56 -21.84 -6.33 -2.16
C ILE A 56 -21.81 -7.77 -1.62
N LEU A 57 -21.94 -8.73 -2.53
CA LEU A 57 -21.65 -10.14 -2.25
C LEU A 57 -20.29 -10.47 -2.88
N LYS A 58 -19.22 -10.33 -2.10
CA LYS A 58 -17.84 -10.41 -2.56
C LYS A 58 -17.40 -11.88 -2.69
N PRO A 59 -16.80 -12.32 -3.81
CA PRO A 59 -16.18 -13.65 -3.88
C PRO A 59 -15.03 -13.79 -2.87
N ILE A 60 -14.57 -15.03 -2.66
CA ILE A 60 -13.41 -15.32 -1.82
C ILE A 60 -12.47 -16.25 -2.58
N TYR A 61 -11.21 -15.84 -2.73
CA TYR A 61 -10.16 -16.71 -3.23
C TYR A 61 -9.28 -17.21 -2.08
N ASN A 62 -9.30 -18.52 -1.85
CA ASN A 62 -8.57 -19.13 -0.75
C ASN A 62 -7.12 -19.42 -1.16
N HIS A 63 -6.16 -18.70 -0.58
CA HIS A 63 -4.75 -18.88 -0.90
C HIS A 63 -4.14 -20.20 -0.42
N SER A 64 -4.75 -20.86 0.57
CA SER A 64 -4.29 -22.14 1.10
C SER A 64 -4.64 -23.28 0.14
N THR A 65 -5.91 -23.37 -0.28
CA THR A 65 -6.37 -24.39 -1.23
C THR A 65 -6.05 -24.02 -2.69
N GLY A 66 -5.96 -22.72 -2.98
CA GLY A 66 -5.86 -22.20 -4.33
C GLY A 66 -7.17 -22.28 -5.12
N ASP A 67 -8.31 -22.35 -4.42
CA ASP A 67 -9.66 -22.46 -4.97
C ASP A 67 -10.60 -21.38 -4.41
N PHE A 68 -11.87 -21.40 -4.82
CA PHE A 68 -12.87 -20.43 -4.39
C PHE A 68 -13.70 -20.94 -3.20
N ASP A 69 -13.91 -20.06 -2.23
CA ASP A 69 -14.81 -20.29 -1.10
C ASP A 69 -16.17 -19.57 -1.34
N PRO A 70 -17.23 -19.91 -0.58
CA PRO A 70 -18.51 -19.20 -0.66
C PRO A 70 -18.33 -17.69 -0.47
N PRO A 71 -19.12 -16.86 -1.18
CA PRO A 71 -18.95 -15.41 -1.12
C PRO A 71 -19.36 -14.84 0.24
N GLU A 72 -18.79 -13.70 0.58
CA GLU A 72 -19.03 -12.96 1.81
C GLU A 72 -19.88 -11.72 1.53
N TYR A 73 -20.90 -11.50 2.37
CA TYR A 73 -21.69 -10.27 2.31
C TYR A 73 -20.96 -9.14 3.02
N ILE A 74 -20.64 -8.08 2.27
CA ILE A 74 -19.86 -6.94 2.75
C ILE A 74 -20.75 -5.69 2.78
N GLN A 75 -20.86 -5.09 3.96
CA GLN A 75 -21.42 -3.75 4.12
C GLN A 75 -20.34 -2.70 3.84
N PRO A 76 -20.69 -1.53 3.28
CA PRO A 76 -19.75 -0.42 3.16
C PRO A 76 -19.36 0.12 4.55
N ALA A 77 -18.14 0.66 4.65
CA ALA A 77 -17.59 1.23 5.87
C ALA A 77 -17.03 2.64 5.61
N PRO A 78 -16.80 3.46 6.66
CA PRO A 78 -16.24 4.79 6.50
C PRO A 78 -14.89 4.85 5.77
N PHE A 79 -14.15 3.74 5.74
CA PHE A 79 -12.98 3.54 4.91
C PHE A 79 -13.07 2.18 4.22
N VAL A 80 -12.86 2.17 2.90
CA VAL A 80 -12.73 0.95 2.10
C VAL A 80 -11.29 0.89 1.60
N ILE A 81 -10.54 -0.13 2.01
CA ILE A 81 -9.16 -0.37 1.56
C ILE A 81 -9.19 -1.49 0.53
N VAL A 82 -8.79 -1.18 -0.70
CA VAL A 82 -8.64 -2.18 -1.75
C VAL A 82 -7.16 -2.48 -1.93
N GLU A 83 -6.79 -3.75 -1.85
CA GLU A 83 -5.41 -4.20 -2.07
C GLU A 83 -5.32 -5.27 -3.14
N GLY A 84 -4.21 -5.27 -3.88
CA GLY A 84 -3.85 -6.35 -4.79
C GLY A 84 -3.34 -5.87 -6.14
N LEU A 85 -3.30 -6.78 -7.10
CA LEU A 85 -2.46 -6.66 -8.30
C LEU A 85 -2.97 -5.66 -9.34
N LEU A 86 -4.29 -5.53 -9.49
CA LEU A 86 -4.92 -4.85 -10.64
C LEU A 86 -5.83 -3.69 -10.23
N ALA A 87 -5.74 -3.23 -8.98
CA ALA A 87 -6.62 -2.20 -8.43
C ALA A 87 -6.61 -0.88 -9.24
N LEU A 88 -5.51 -0.53 -9.92
CA LEU A 88 -5.38 0.72 -10.67
C LEU A 88 -5.33 0.50 -12.20
N SER A 89 -5.68 -0.69 -12.68
CA SER A 89 -5.47 -1.11 -14.07
C SER A 89 -6.35 -0.38 -15.08
N THR A 90 -7.62 -0.10 -14.74
CA THR A 90 -8.58 0.56 -15.66
C THR A 90 -8.92 1.98 -15.20
N PRO A 91 -9.34 2.89 -16.09
CA PRO A 91 -9.90 4.18 -15.69
C PRO A 91 -11.11 4.04 -14.75
N ALA A 92 -12.00 3.08 -15.01
CA ALA A 92 -13.20 2.87 -14.21
C ALA A 92 -12.87 2.47 -12.76
N LEU A 93 -11.90 1.56 -12.54
CA LEU A 93 -11.41 1.27 -11.19
C LEU A 93 -10.82 2.52 -10.52
N ARG A 94 -9.93 3.23 -11.22
CA ARG A 94 -9.23 4.40 -10.69
C ARG A 94 -10.15 5.51 -10.20
N ASN A 95 -11.30 5.69 -10.87
CA ASN A 95 -12.29 6.70 -10.52
C ASN A 95 -13.03 6.41 -9.20
N ASN A 96 -12.87 5.21 -8.63
CA ASN A 96 -13.50 4.86 -7.35
C ASN A 96 -12.63 5.19 -6.12
N PHE A 97 -11.35 5.56 -6.31
CA PHE A 97 -10.42 5.80 -5.21
C PHE A 97 -10.19 7.28 -4.92
N ASP A 98 -10.24 7.64 -3.64
CA ASP A 98 -9.88 8.98 -3.17
C ASP A 98 -8.38 9.13 -2.89
N VAL A 99 -7.69 8.02 -2.61
CA VAL A 99 -6.24 7.91 -2.40
C VAL A 99 -5.74 6.62 -3.06
N LYS A 100 -4.71 6.71 -3.89
CA LYS A 100 -4.09 5.59 -4.62
C LYS A 100 -2.63 5.45 -4.20
N VAL A 101 -2.26 4.27 -3.69
CA VAL A 101 -0.88 3.98 -3.24
C VAL A 101 -0.30 2.84 -4.06
N TYR A 102 0.96 2.96 -4.49
CA TYR A 102 1.68 1.90 -5.20
C TYR A 102 2.99 1.58 -4.49
N LEU A 103 3.24 0.28 -4.24
CA LEU A 103 4.48 -0.21 -3.63
C LEU A 103 5.47 -0.61 -4.74
N ASP A 104 6.58 0.12 -4.85
CA ASP A 104 7.60 -0.01 -5.91
C ASP A 104 8.99 -0.38 -5.35
N PRO A 105 9.13 -1.52 -4.64
CA PRO A 105 10.44 -1.95 -4.17
C PRO A 105 11.29 -2.37 -5.38
N PRO A 106 12.63 -2.27 -5.30
CA PRO A 106 13.51 -2.88 -6.28
C PRO A 106 13.18 -4.37 -6.48
N GLU A 107 13.27 -4.85 -7.72
CA GLU A 107 12.91 -6.24 -8.07
C GLU A 107 13.69 -7.27 -7.24
N GLU A 108 15.00 -7.04 -7.02
CA GLU A 108 15.84 -7.90 -6.17
C GLU A 108 15.31 -8.01 -4.73
N LEU A 109 14.94 -6.88 -4.12
CA LEU A 109 14.36 -6.87 -2.77
C LEU A 109 13.02 -7.60 -2.75
N ARG A 110 12.17 -7.38 -3.76
CA ARG A 110 10.88 -8.06 -3.93
C ARG A 110 11.07 -9.57 -4.07
N TYR A 111 12.09 -10.02 -4.80
CA TYR A 111 12.42 -11.43 -4.96
C TYR A 111 12.86 -12.05 -3.63
N LYS A 112 13.77 -11.40 -2.90
CA LYS A 112 14.20 -11.84 -1.56
C LYS A 112 13.00 -12.00 -0.61
N TRP A 113 12.09 -11.02 -0.57
CA TRP A 113 10.86 -11.11 0.23
C TRP A 113 9.94 -12.26 -0.20
N LYS A 114 9.76 -12.44 -1.51
CA LYS A 114 8.88 -13.49 -2.04
C LYS A 114 9.43 -14.88 -1.78
N ILE A 115 10.74 -15.09 -1.98
CA ILE A 115 11.43 -16.36 -1.67
C ILE A 115 11.25 -16.66 -0.19
N LYS A 116 11.65 -15.74 0.69
CA LYS A 116 11.55 -15.91 2.16
C LYS A 116 10.12 -16.26 2.59
N ARG A 117 9.11 -15.59 2.05
CA ARG A 117 7.71 -15.85 2.37
C ARG A 117 7.21 -17.21 1.86
N ASP A 118 7.46 -17.51 0.59
CA ASP A 118 6.87 -18.68 -0.07
C ASP A 118 7.60 -19.99 0.32
N THR A 119 8.90 -19.93 0.64
CA THR A 119 9.63 -21.09 1.20
C THR A 119 9.23 -21.37 2.64
N ALA A 120 9.10 -20.33 3.49
CA ALA A 120 8.77 -20.51 4.90
C ALA A 120 7.30 -20.88 5.15
N LYS A 121 6.35 -20.30 4.39
CA LYS A 121 4.90 -20.43 4.68
C LYS A 121 4.15 -21.39 3.76
N ARG A 122 4.70 -21.72 2.59
CA ARG A 122 3.96 -22.42 1.52
C ARG A 122 4.68 -23.65 0.98
N GLY A 123 5.86 -24.00 1.51
CA GLY A 123 6.58 -25.23 1.16
C GLY A 123 7.16 -25.27 -0.26
N TYR A 124 7.29 -24.12 -0.93
CA TYR A 124 7.94 -24.04 -2.24
C TYR A 124 9.47 -24.09 -2.09
N THR A 125 10.16 -24.62 -3.10
CA THR A 125 11.62 -24.45 -3.22
C THR A 125 11.95 -23.08 -3.80
N GLU A 126 13.16 -22.58 -3.54
CA GLU A 126 13.62 -21.30 -4.11
C GLU A 126 13.56 -21.30 -5.64
N ASP A 127 14.01 -22.39 -6.29
CA ASP A 127 13.96 -22.55 -7.75
C ASP A 127 12.54 -22.43 -8.30
N GLN A 128 11.54 -23.02 -7.62
CA GLN A 128 10.14 -22.91 -8.03
C GLN A 128 9.64 -21.47 -7.95
N VAL A 129 10.07 -20.71 -6.94
CA VAL A 129 9.70 -19.30 -6.78
C VAL A 129 10.34 -18.45 -7.88
N LEU A 130 11.63 -18.64 -8.15
CA LEU A 130 12.37 -17.93 -9.19
C LEU A 130 11.81 -18.21 -10.59
N GLU A 131 11.50 -19.48 -10.88
CA GLU A 131 10.90 -19.86 -12.15
C GLU A 131 9.50 -19.26 -12.33
N ALA A 132 8.69 -19.24 -11.26
CA ALA A 132 7.39 -18.59 -11.29
C ALA A 132 7.49 -17.07 -11.46
N LEU A 133 8.53 -16.43 -10.92
CA LEU A 133 8.81 -15.01 -11.11
C LEU A 133 9.18 -14.71 -12.57
N ARG A 134 10.13 -15.46 -13.13
CA ARG A 134 10.55 -15.32 -14.54
C ARG A 134 9.38 -15.46 -15.50
N LYS A 135 8.52 -16.47 -15.31
CA LYS A 135 7.33 -16.69 -16.14
C LYS A 135 6.31 -15.55 -16.10
N ARG A 136 6.25 -14.81 -14.99
CA ARG A 136 5.29 -13.72 -14.78
C ARG A 136 5.85 -12.35 -15.15
N GLU A 137 7.14 -12.26 -15.48
CA GLU A 137 7.80 -11.00 -15.74
C GLU A 137 7.20 -10.22 -16.93
N PRO A 138 6.84 -10.86 -18.07
CA PRO A 138 6.15 -10.16 -19.15
C PRO A 138 4.84 -9.52 -18.69
N ASP A 139 3.97 -10.29 -18.02
CA ASP A 139 2.71 -9.77 -17.50
C ASP A 139 2.91 -8.69 -16.41
N SER A 140 3.96 -8.80 -15.60
CA SER A 140 4.33 -7.78 -14.61
C SER A 140 4.71 -6.46 -15.31
N ALA A 141 5.49 -6.55 -16.38
CA ALA A 141 5.88 -5.42 -17.21
C ALA A 141 4.70 -4.73 -17.85
N GLU A 142 3.76 -5.52 -18.36
CA GLU A 142 2.65 -5.05 -19.18
C GLU A 142 1.47 -4.56 -18.34
N PHE A 143 1.11 -5.28 -17.27
CA PHE A 143 -0.14 -5.04 -16.55
C PHE A 143 0.06 -4.47 -15.15
N ILE A 144 1.18 -4.74 -14.48
CA ILE A 144 1.40 -4.32 -13.09
C ILE A 144 2.16 -2.99 -13.03
N ARG A 145 3.36 -2.91 -13.58
CA ARG A 145 4.23 -1.72 -13.45
C ARG A 145 3.64 -0.43 -14.02
N PRO A 146 2.88 -0.42 -15.15
CA PRO A 146 2.31 0.82 -15.66
C PRO A 146 1.34 1.51 -14.69
N GLN A 147 0.72 0.74 -13.77
CA GLN A 147 -0.19 1.27 -12.75
C GLN A 147 0.49 2.28 -11.81
N LYS A 148 1.83 2.22 -11.65
CA LYS A 148 2.61 3.21 -10.87
C LYS A 148 2.34 4.64 -11.32
N SER A 149 2.15 4.88 -12.62
CA SER A 149 1.88 6.23 -13.17
C SER A 149 0.55 6.83 -12.71
N TYR A 150 -0.35 6.02 -12.14
CA TYR A 150 -1.68 6.43 -11.70
C TYR A 150 -1.82 6.55 -10.19
N ALA A 151 -0.84 6.14 -9.42
CA ALA A 151 -0.83 6.32 -7.97
C ALA A 151 -0.74 7.81 -7.60
N ASP A 152 -1.24 8.17 -6.42
CA ASP A 152 -0.99 9.48 -5.81
C ASP A 152 0.28 9.44 -4.96
N ILE A 153 0.55 8.28 -4.34
CA ILE A 153 1.71 8.03 -3.50
C ILE A 153 2.43 6.79 -4.03
N VAL A 154 3.73 6.89 -4.30
CA VAL A 154 4.58 5.72 -4.57
C VAL A 154 5.49 5.50 -3.36
N VAL A 155 5.49 4.28 -2.83
CA VAL A 155 6.32 3.87 -1.70
C VAL A 155 7.40 2.94 -2.21
N ARG A 156 8.67 3.30 -2.03
CA ARG A 156 9.81 2.49 -2.45
C ARG A 156 10.74 2.26 -1.27
N PHE A 157 10.62 1.09 -0.65
CA PHE A 157 11.65 0.63 0.28
C PHE A 157 12.86 0.12 -0.48
N TYR A 158 14.07 0.43 -0.01
CA TYR A 158 15.32 0.01 -0.64
C TYR A 158 16.45 -0.13 0.39
N PRO A 159 17.41 -1.04 0.17
CA PRO A 159 18.53 -1.20 1.09
C PRO A 159 19.46 0.02 1.06
N PRO A 160 20.07 0.40 2.20
CA PRO A 160 21.07 1.44 2.22
C PRO A 160 22.35 0.97 1.51
N GLU A 161 23.14 1.93 0.99
CA GLU A 161 24.30 1.64 0.14
C GLU A 161 25.38 0.82 0.87
N ASP A 162 25.54 1.04 2.17
CA ASP A 162 26.48 0.34 3.05
C ASP A 162 25.98 -1.06 3.48
N HIS A 163 24.69 -1.36 3.31
CA HIS A 163 24.08 -2.65 3.63
C HIS A 163 23.11 -3.12 2.55
N ALA A 164 23.61 -3.41 1.34
CA ALA A 164 22.83 -3.86 0.18
C ALA A 164 22.01 -5.15 0.41
N GLU A 165 22.38 -5.95 1.41
CA GLU A 165 21.69 -7.19 1.79
C GLU A 165 20.54 -6.99 2.79
N GLU A 166 20.31 -5.77 3.27
CA GLU A 166 19.19 -5.45 4.14
C GLU A 166 17.85 -5.74 3.46
N THR A 167 16.92 -6.35 4.20
CA THR A 167 15.59 -6.73 3.71
C THR A 167 14.47 -6.49 4.74
N GLY A 168 14.78 -5.99 5.91
CA GLY A 168 13.85 -5.82 7.03
C GLY A 168 13.86 -4.41 7.58
N SER A 169 14.26 -4.29 8.84
CA SER A 169 13.91 -3.12 9.66
C SER A 169 14.62 -1.83 9.27
N HIS A 170 15.81 -1.93 8.69
CA HIS A 170 16.68 -0.79 8.35
C HIS A 170 16.69 -0.45 6.86
N LEU A 171 15.67 -0.85 6.11
CA LEU A 171 15.48 -0.34 4.76
C LEU A 171 15.23 1.16 4.78
N ASN A 172 15.86 1.88 3.86
CA ASN A 172 15.44 3.24 3.53
C ASN A 172 14.05 3.20 2.88
N VAL A 173 13.33 4.33 2.90
CA VAL A 173 12.13 4.50 2.09
C VAL A 173 12.18 5.82 1.34
N ASN A 174 11.87 5.74 0.06
CA ASN A 174 11.62 6.87 -0.80
C ASN A 174 10.12 6.95 -1.08
N LEU A 175 9.49 8.06 -0.71
CA LEU A 175 8.08 8.34 -0.97
C LEU A 175 7.98 9.40 -2.07
N ILE A 176 7.28 9.06 -3.15
CA ILE A 176 6.93 10.01 -4.19
C ILE A 176 5.50 10.47 -3.91
N LEU A 177 5.36 11.73 -3.53
CA LEU A 177 4.12 12.37 -3.15
C LEU A 177 3.68 13.31 -4.29
N ARG A 178 2.72 12.85 -5.09
CA ARG A 178 2.26 13.62 -6.25
C ARG A 178 1.19 14.62 -5.85
N SER A 179 1.25 15.79 -6.49
CA SER A 179 0.32 16.92 -6.36
C SER A 179 -1.18 16.61 -6.64
N THR A 180 -1.55 15.36 -6.93
CA THR A 180 -2.94 14.91 -6.96
C THR A 180 -3.58 14.84 -5.57
N LEU A 181 -2.77 14.87 -4.50
CA LEU A 181 -3.22 14.99 -3.10
C LEU A 181 -2.60 16.22 -2.43
N ALA A 182 -3.31 16.76 -1.44
CA ALA A 182 -2.73 17.76 -0.53
C ALA A 182 -1.86 17.04 0.51
N HIS A 183 -0.57 17.39 0.54
CA HIS A 183 0.41 16.86 1.48
C HIS A 183 0.45 17.66 2.78
N PRO A 184 0.78 17.02 3.92
CA PRO A 184 0.99 17.76 5.16
C PRO A 184 2.17 18.72 4.99
N ASP A 185 2.11 19.87 5.64
CA ASP A 185 3.27 20.77 5.70
C ASP A 185 4.39 20.09 6.48
N MET A 186 5.51 19.82 5.81
CA MET A 186 6.68 19.16 6.39
C MET A 186 7.76 20.15 6.85
N SER A 187 7.47 21.45 6.87
CA SER A 187 8.41 22.47 7.34
C SER A 187 8.85 22.22 8.79
N ASP A 188 7.92 21.81 9.65
CA ASP A 188 8.20 21.40 11.04
C ASP A 188 9.14 20.19 11.10
N ILE A 189 8.97 19.23 10.17
CA ILE A 189 9.81 18.02 10.07
C ILE A 189 11.24 18.40 9.68
N LEU A 190 11.41 19.32 8.73
CA LEU A 190 12.73 19.83 8.36
C LEU A 190 13.39 20.62 9.49
N ALA A 191 12.63 21.50 10.15
CA ALA A 191 13.14 22.33 11.23
C ALA A 191 13.53 21.52 12.48
N ALA A 192 12.88 20.37 12.71
CA ALA A 192 13.16 19.50 13.85
C ALA A 192 14.44 18.64 13.69
N GLN A 193 15.07 18.65 12.52
CA GLN A 193 16.25 17.82 12.22
C GLN A 193 17.54 18.64 12.36
N ASN A 194 18.49 18.10 13.13
CA ASN A 194 19.82 18.69 13.32
C ASN A 194 20.90 17.83 12.66
N GLY A 195 21.87 18.48 12.01
CA GLY A 195 23.11 17.84 11.52
C GLY A 195 23.31 17.91 10.00
N ALA A 196 24.53 17.57 9.57
CA ALA A 196 24.95 17.63 8.17
C ALA A 196 24.32 16.55 7.27
N ASN A 197 23.76 15.49 7.88
CA ASN A 197 23.13 14.38 7.17
C ASN A 197 21.78 14.03 7.82
N PRO A 198 20.70 14.79 7.53
CA PRO A 198 19.41 14.58 8.16
C PRO A 198 18.81 13.24 7.74
N PRO A 199 18.20 12.47 8.67
CA PRO A 199 17.61 11.18 8.38
C PRO A 199 16.35 11.27 7.50
N VAL A 200 15.73 12.45 7.38
CA VAL A 200 14.65 12.73 6.43
C VAL A 200 15.06 13.87 5.52
N ARG A 201 15.05 13.61 4.21
CA ARG A 201 15.37 14.58 3.17
C ARG A 201 14.13 14.83 2.34
N LEU A 202 13.91 16.10 2.01
CA LEU A 202 12.84 16.53 1.11
C LEU A 202 13.46 17.08 -0.17
N ASP A 203 12.87 16.71 -1.31
CA ASP A 203 13.23 17.24 -2.61
C ASP A 203 11.98 17.43 -3.47
N ILE A 204 12.03 18.29 -4.46
CA ILE A 204 10.96 18.51 -5.42
C ILE A 204 11.47 18.13 -6.79
N ARG A 205 10.87 17.11 -7.40
CA ARG A 205 11.29 16.60 -8.72
C ARG A 205 10.10 16.32 -9.63
N ARG A 206 10.39 16.10 -10.91
CA ARG A 206 9.39 15.56 -11.84
C ARG A 206 9.43 14.04 -11.80
N ASP A 207 8.31 13.42 -11.45
CA ASP A 207 8.08 11.98 -11.57
C ASP A 207 7.01 11.73 -12.64
N SER A 208 7.34 10.94 -13.67
CA SER A 208 6.43 10.66 -14.79
C SER A 208 5.81 11.92 -15.42
N GLY A 209 6.61 12.99 -15.50
CA GLY A 209 6.21 14.29 -16.06
C GLY A 209 5.46 15.23 -15.11
N ARG A 210 5.08 14.79 -13.90
CA ARG A 210 4.35 15.57 -12.90
C ARG A 210 5.26 16.05 -11.78
N LEU A 211 4.99 17.23 -11.24
CA LEU A 211 5.68 17.71 -10.03
C LEU A 211 5.28 16.82 -8.84
N ALA A 212 6.29 16.35 -8.11
CA ALA A 212 6.14 15.54 -6.93
C ALA A 212 7.14 15.97 -5.85
N GLU A 213 6.67 15.94 -4.60
CA GLU A 213 7.54 16.00 -3.43
C GLU A 213 8.11 14.61 -3.19
N ILE A 214 9.41 14.54 -2.96
CA ILE A 214 10.14 13.32 -2.69
C ILE A 214 10.55 13.37 -1.22
N VAL A 215 10.07 12.41 -0.43
CA VAL A 215 10.46 12.24 0.97
C VAL A 215 11.34 11.01 1.06
N ASP A 216 12.60 11.21 1.40
CA ASP A 216 13.55 10.13 1.62
C ASP A 216 13.81 9.98 3.12
N ILE A 217 13.59 8.79 3.66
CA ILE A 217 13.77 8.49 5.08
C ILE A 217 14.81 7.37 5.19
N ALA A 218 15.91 7.67 5.86
CA ALA A 218 16.99 6.74 6.10
C ALA A 218 16.58 5.63 7.09
N GLY A 219 16.94 4.39 6.79
CA GLY A 219 16.73 3.23 7.66
C GLY A 219 17.55 3.26 8.95
N SER A 220 18.59 4.11 8.99
CA SER A 220 19.41 4.39 10.17
C SER A 220 18.81 5.44 11.12
N ILE A 221 17.60 5.96 10.83
CA ILE A 221 16.92 6.90 11.73
C ILE A 221 16.81 6.32 13.15
N ASN A 222 17.27 7.09 14.14
CA ASN A 222 17.22 6.67 15.53
C ASN A 222 15.81 6.86 16.12
N SER A 223 15.53 6.16 17.22
CA SER A 223 14.20 6.16 17.85
C SER A 223 13.77 7.53 18.38
N GLU A 224 14.70 8.37 18.84
CA GLU A 224 14.37 9.71 19.34
C GLU A 224 13.86 10.62 18.21
N THR A 225 14.58 10.65 17.09
CA THR A 225 14.19 11.42 15.91
C THR A 225 12.90 10.86 15.32
N ALA A 226 12.78 9.53 15.18
CA ALA A 226 11.56 8.89 14.68
C ALA A 226 10.34 9.29 15.54
N ALA A 227 10.43 9.17 16.87
CA ALA A 227 9.33 9.53 17.78
C ALA A 227 8.92 11.01 17.69
N ARG A 228 9.89 11.92 17.48
CA ARG A 228 9.60 13.34 17.24
C ARG A 228 8.81 13.55 15.95
N LEU A 229 9.25 12.92 14.85
CA LEU A 229 8.57 13.02 13.56
C LEU A 229 7.18 12.41 13.59
N GLU A 230 7.03 11.24 14.22
CA GLU A 230 5.72 10.63 14.45
C GLU A 230 4.80 11.58 15.22
N SER A 231 5.31 12.21 16.29
CA SER A 231 4.54 13.17 17.08
C SER A 231 4.09 14.39 16.28
N ILE A 232 4.92 14.88 15.35
CA ILE A 232 4.55 15.98 14.44
C ILE A 232 3.40 15.55 13.53
N ILE A 233 3.53 14.41 12.85
CA ILE A 233 2.48 13.88 11.96
C ILE A 233 1.18 13.63 12.74
N TRP A 234 1.28 13.10 13.95
CA TRP A 234 0.12 12.89 14.83
C TRP A 234 -0.58 14.17 15.26
N ARG A 235 0.15 15.28 15.48
CA ARG A 235 -0.50 16.58 15.78
C ARG A 235 -1.37 17.03 14.61
N HIS A 236 -0.84 16.98 13.38
CA HIS A 236 -1.63 17.31 12.18
C HIS A 236 -2.85 16.39 12.00
N LEU A 237 -2.76 15.13 12.42
CA LEU A 237 -3.86 14.17 12.37
C LEU A 237 -4.97 14.44 13.40
N LYS A 238 -4.61 14.86 14.61
CA LYS A 238 -5.56 15.05 15.72
C LYS A 238 -6.52 16.22 15.50
N ASP A 239 -6.04 17.28 14.85
CA ASP A 239 -6.85 18.47 14.60
C ASP A 239 -8.00 18.19 13.61
N ASP A 240 -7.86 17.17 12.75
CA ASP A 240 -8.85 16.84 11.72
C ASP A 240 -9.86 15.74 12.09
N LEU A 241 -9.67 14.99 13.19
CA LEU A 241 -10.64 13.96 13.63
C LEU A 241 -10.73 13.75 15.16
N PRO A 242 -11.94 13.90 15.74
CA PRO A 242 -12.27 13.37 17.08
C PRO A 242 -12.27 11.82 17.14
N LEU A 243 -12.36 11.15 15.98
CA LEU A 243 -12.45 9.68 15.83
C LEU A 243 -11.13 8.94 16.06
N LEU A 244 -10.01 9.66 16.18
CA LEU A 244 -8.71 9.05 16.45
C LEU A 244 -8.43 8.81 17.95
N GLY A 245 -9.36 9.21 18.83
CA GLY A 245 -9.25 8.98 20.27
C GLY A 245 -8.93 7.51 20.55
N GLU A 246 -7.74 7.27 21.10
CA GLU A 246 -7.15 5.97 21.47
C GLU A 246 -6.39 5.17 20.40
N LEU A 247 -6.08 5.74 19.23
CA LEU A 247 -5.27 5.00 18.27
C LEU A 247 -3.79 4.91 18.68
N ALA A 248 -3.44 3.70 19.10
CA ALA A 248 -2.21 3.30 19.76
C ALA A 248 -0.94 3.76 19.01
N SER A 249 -0.24 4.73 19.59
CA SER A 249 1.08 5.23 19.22
C SER A 249 2.22 4.18 19.34
N GLY A 250 1.91 2.90 19.15
CA GLY A 250 2.86 1.79 19.21
C GLY A 250 2.53 0.64 18.27
N GLN A 251 1.56 0.81 17.36
CA GLN A 251 1.18 -0.21 16.36
C GLN A 251 1.80 0.03 14.98
N VAL A 252 2.34 1.21 14.73
CA VAL A 252 3.03 1.54 13.48
C VAL A 252 4.41 0.88 13.42
N GLY A 253 4.94 0.71 12.21
CA GLY A 253 6.29 0.19 11.98
C GLY A 253 6.47 -1.30 12.23
N ARG A 254 5.46 -2.00 12.78
CA ARG A 254 5.55 -3.43 13.05
C ARG A 254 5.31 -4.27 11.80
N PHE A 255 6.16 -5.27 11.61
CA PHE A 255 5.99 -6.29 10.57
C PHE A 255 6.52 -7.64 11.06
N VAL A 256 6.11 -8.72 10.39
CA VAL A 256 6.58 -10.07 10.72
C VAL A 256 7.61 -10.50 9.68
N ASP A 257 8.81 -10.79 10.16
CA ASP A 257 9.88 -11.35 9.35
C ASP A 257 10.10 -12.83 9.70
N GLY A 258 9.66 -13.72 8.81
CA GLY A 258 9.57 -15.16 9.12
C GLY A 258 8.56 -15.42 10.24
N THR A 259 9.06 -15.67 11.45
CA THR A 259 8.28 -15.89 12.68
C THR A 259 8.50 -14.81 13.74
N VAL A 260 9.37 -13.82 13.47
CA VAL A 260 9.77 -12.80 14.45
C VAL A 260 9.05 -11.49 14.14
N GLU A 261 8.43 -10.88 15.15
CA GLU A 261 7.94 -9.51 15.05
C GLU A 261 9.12 -8.53 15.11
N GLN A 262 9.18 -7.63 14.13
CA GLN A 262 10.20 -6.59 14.03
C GLN A 262 9.55 -5.21 13.94
N HIS A 263 10.37 -4.17 14.11
CA HIS A 263 9.94 -2.77 14.02
C HIS A 263 10.86 -1.97 13.10
N SER A 264 10.25 -1.23 12.17
CA SER A 264 10.92 -0.31 11.25
C SER A 264 10.37 1.10 11.40
N HIS A 265 11.25 2.05 11.76
CA HIS A 265 10.90 3.47 11.86
C HIS A 265 10.51 4.09 10.49
N PRO A 266 11.22 3.82 9.37
CA PRO A 266 10.77 4.22 8.04
C PRO A 266 9.38 3.69 7.67
N LEU A 267 9.09 2.43 8.02
CA LEU A 267 7.76 1.86 7.83
C LEU A 267 6.70 2.57 8.68
N ALA A 268 7.02 2.89 9.94
CA ALA A 268 6.12 3.62 10.84
C ALA A 268 5.72 4.97 10.26
N LEU A 269 6.71 5.78 9.87
CA LEU A 269 6.49 7.10 9.29
C LEU A 269 5.71 7.01 7.97
N THR A 270 6.01 6.02 7.13
CA THR A 270 5.26 5.76 5.88
C THR A 270 3.78 5.45 6.17
N GLN A 271 3.50 4.57 7.14
CA GLN A 271 2.14 4.21 7.52
C GLN A 271 1.36 5.40 8.08
N LEU A 272 2.01 6.27 8.85
CA LEU A 272 1.40 7.50 9.37
C LEU A 272 1.08 8.49 8.26
N LEU A 273 2.00 8.73 7.31
CA LEU A 273 1.77 9.62 6.17
C LEU A 273 0.63 9.14 5.27
N ILE A 274 0.56 7.83 4.98
CA ILE A 274 -0.58 7.27 4.24
C ILE A 274 -1.88 7.46 5.04
N THR A 275 -1.85 7.22 6.35
CA THR A 275 -3.02 7.39 7.22
C THR A 275 -3.51 8.84 7.24
N TYR A 276 -2.58 9.80 7.28
CA TYR A 276 -2.88 11.22 7.10
C TYR A 276 -3.66 11.50 5.83
N HIS A 277 -3.22 10.95 4.70
CA HIS A 277 -3.92 11.15 3.43
C HIS A 277 -5.32 10.54 3.39
N LEU A 278 -5.51 9.36 3.98
CA LEU A 278 -6.84 8.73 4.08
C LEU A 278 -7.80 9.61 4.90
N ILE A 279 -7.29 10.21 5.96
CA ILE A 279 -8.03 11.07 6.88
C ILE A 279 -8.35 12.43 6.27
N ALA A 280 -7.33 13.12 5.74
CA ALA A 280 -7.49 14.42 5.08
C ALA A 280 -8.42 14.31 3.86
N GLY A 281 -8.29 13.22 3.08
CA GLY A 281 -9.18 12.93 1.96
C GLY A 281 -10.65 12.85 2.40
N LYS A 282 -10.94 12.14 3.49
CA LYS A 282 -12.29 12.06 4.06
C LYS A 282 -12.83 13.42 4.53
N ALA A 283 -11.99 14.23 5.18
CA ALA A 283 -12.38 15.58 5.62
C ALA A 283 -12.71 16.48 4.41
N ARG A 284 -11.91 16.42 3.34
CA ARG A 284 -12.17 17.13 2.08
C ARG A 284 -13.52 16.74 1.46
N ILE A 285 -13.78 15.44 1.31
CA ILE A 285 -15.04 14.94 0.74
C ILE A 285 -16.25 15.41 1.56
N ARG A 286 -16.17 15.37 2.89
CA ARG A 286 -17.23 15.88 3.77
C ARG A 286 -17.52 17.37 3.53
N ARG A 287 -16.47 18.19 3.35
CA ARG A 287 -16.63 19.63 3.06
C ARG A 287 -17.29 19.84 1.70
N GLU A 288 -16.87 19.12 0.66
CA GLU A 288 -17.45 19.20 -0.69
C GLU A 288 -18.94 18.81 -0.70
N LEU A 289 -19.31 17.73 -0.02
CA LEU A 289 -20.70 17.29 0.10
C LEU A 289 -21.59 18.27 0.88
N ASN A 290 -21.03 18.95 1.89
CA ASN A 290 -21.76 19.95 2.67
C ASN A 290 -21.92 21.30 1.95
N VAL A 291 -21.06 21.61 0.97
CA VAL A 291 -21.16 22.81 0.13
C VAL A 291 -22.18 22.62 -1.01
N THR A 292 -22.50 21.37 -1.36
CA THR A 292 -23.44 21.03 -2.44
C THR A 292 -24.89 20.83 -1.94
N ARG A 293 -25.15 21.04 -0.64
CA ARG A 293 -26.48 21.02 -0.01
C ARG A 293 -26.87 22.41 0.46
#